data_AF-A0A9D8AGD6-F1
#
_entry.id   AF-A0A9D8AGD6-F1
#
_cell.length_a   1.000
_cell.length_b   1.000
_cell.length_c   1.000
_cell.angle_alpha   90.00
_cell.angle_beta   90.00
_cell.angle_gamma   90.00
#
_symmetry.space_group_name_H-M   'P 1'
#
loop_
_entity.id
_entity.type
_entity.pdbx_description
1 polymer ?
#
loop_
_entity_poly.entity_id
_entity_poly.type
_entity_poly.pdbx_seq_one_letter_code
_entity_poly.pdbx_strand_id
1 'polypeptide(L)'
;MTTKRISEFESLFTIANKVVVKKPVAYSWQGLALKIIQDFQVPANKKSSVFKICKTNTESYIERCLNDTKELCQDGEKWKYFFKVINNAKKEQAGDPDAIRQRQFNFENYKLKHAPKKIKYN
;
A
#
# COMPACT_ATOMS: atom_id res chain seq x y z
N MET A 1 45.89 20.10 -37.42
CA MET A 1 45.38 19.13 -36.44
C MET A 1 45.15 19.88 -35.13
N THR A 2 44.04 19.92 -34.41
CA THR A 2 42.68 19.33 -34.49
C THR A 2 41.88 19.96 -33.32
N THR A 3 40.87 20.81 -33.58
CA THR A 3 39.96 21.35 -32.52
C THR A 3 38.54 21.56 -33.07
N LYS A 4 37.88 20.46 -33.47
CA LYS A 4 36.44 20.47 -33.86
C LYS A 4 35.64 19.32 -33.23
N ARG A 5 36.05 18.79 -32.07
CA ARG A 5 35.42 17.59 -31.48
C ARG A 5 34.64 17.82 -30.17
N ILE A 6 34.58 19.05 -29.66
CA ILE A 6 33.98 19.34 -28.33
C ILE A 6 32.57 19.93 -28.44
N SER A 7 32.24 20.68 -29.51
CA SER A 7 30.94 21.35 -29.66
C SER A 7 29.77 20.40 -29.98
N GLU A 8 30.05 19.20 -30.50
CA GLU A 8 29.02 18.24 -30.92
C GLU A 8 28.43 17.46 -29.73
N PHE A 9 29.17 17.34 -28.63
CA PHE A 9 28.75 16.56 -27.45
C PHE A 9 27.77 17.35 -26.55
N GLU A 10 27.95 18.66 -26.43
CA GLU A 10 27.05 19.56 -25.69
C GLU A 10 25.65 19.66 -26.35
N SER A 11 25.61 19.57 -27.68
CA SER A 11 24.38 19.56 -28.47
C SER A 11 23.53 18.32 -28.21
N LEU A 12 24.14 17.16 -27.89
CA LEU A 12 23.42 15.92 -27.62
C LEU A 12 22.77 15.92 -26.23
N PHE A 13 23.43 16.49 -25.23
CA PHE A 13 22.89 16.61 -23.87
C PHE A 13 21.64 17.51 -23.81
N THR A 14 21.58 18.53 -24.67
CA THR A 14 20.44 19.45 -24.75
C THR A 14 19.19 18.80 -25.34
N ILE A 15 19.36 17.82 -26.25
CA ILE A 15 18.25 17.08 -26.88
C ILE A 15 17.70 15.99 -25.95
N ALA A 16 18.57 15.35 -25.15
CA ALA A 16 18.16 14.31 -24.19
C ALA A 16 17.26 14.82 -23.06
N ASN A 17 17.34 16.11 -22.71
CA ASN A 17 16.58 16.70 -21.60
C ASN A 17 15.16 17.18 -21.97
N LYS A 18 14.73 17.04 -23.24
CA LYS A 18 13.41 17.47 -23.71
C LYS A 18 12.43 16.34 -23.96
N VAL A 19 12.68 15.16 -23.40
CA VAL A 19 11.70 14.08 -23.38
C VAL A 19 10.60 14.47 -22.42
N VAL A 20 9.51 15.03 -22.95
CA VAL A 20 8.23 15.08 -22.25
C VAL A 20 7.86 13.63 -21.97
N VAL A 21 8.17 13.17 -20.77
CA VAL A 21 7.78 11.85 -20.28
C VAL A 21 6.27 11.83 -20.26
N LYS A 22 5.64 11.37 -21.36
CA LYS A 22 4.24 10.99 -21.37
C LYS A 22 4.11 9.93 -20.29
N LYS A 23 3.56 10.34 -19.14
CA LYS A 23 3.30 9.41 -18.03
C LYS A 23 2.53 8.26 -18.66
N PRO A 24 3.02 7.00 -18.57
CA PRO A 24 2.32 5.87 -19.14
C PRO A 24 0.90 5.87 -18.58
N VAL A 25 -0.07 5.41 -19.38
CA VAL A 25 -1.48 5.28 -18.96
C VAL A 25 -1.48 4.62 -17.59
N ALA A 26 -1.73 5.41 -16.54
CA ALA A 26 -1.58 4.93 -15.18
C ALA A 26 -2.60 3.82 -15.01
N TYR A 27 -2.13 2.59 -14.82
CA TYR A 27 -3.04 1.47 -14.62
C TYR A 27 -3.89 1.78 -13.38
N SER A 28 -5.20 1.52 -13.41
CA SER A 28 -6.13 1.88 -12.30
C SER A 28 -5.58 1.45 -10.92
N TRP A 29 -5.04 0.23 -10.85
CA TRP A 29 -4.46 -0.34 -9.63
C TRP A 29 -3.23 0.42 -9.09
N GLN A 30 -2.49 1.15 -9.93
CA GLN A 30 -1.36 1.97 -9.49
C GLN A 30 -1.84 3.21 -8.73
N GLY A 31 -2.90 3.85 -9.22
CA GLY A 31 -3.54 4.96 -8.53
C GLY A 31 -4.08 4.53 -7.16
N LEU A 32 -4.73 3.37 -7.13
CA LEU A 32 -5.20 2.77 -5.89
C LEU A 32 -4.05 2.49 -4.91
N ALA A 33 -2.95 1.88 -5.37
CA ALA A 33 -1.79 1.60 -4.53
C ALA A 33 -1.17 2.89 -3.94
N LEU A 34 -1.03 3.93 -4.75
CA LEU A 34 -0.51 5.23 -4.30
C LEU A 34 -1.41 5.87 -3.24
N LYS A 35 -2.73 5.82 -3.44
CA LYS A 35 -3.72 6.29 -2.46
C LYS A 35 -3.57 5.57 -1.12
N ILE A 36 -3.47 4.24 -1.14
CA ILE A 36 -3.31 3.43 0.08
C ILE A 36 -2.00 3.77 0.81
N ILE A 37 -0.90 3.94 0.06
CA ILE A 37 0.40 4.30 0.63
C ILE A 37 0.31 5.63 1.39
N GLN A 38 -0.42 6.60 0.82
CA GLN A 38 -0.65 7.90 1.44
C GLN A 38 -1.58 7.80 2.65
N ASP A 39 -2.76 7.17 2.50
CA ASP A 39 -3.79 7.07 3.54
C ASP A 39 -3.28 6.36 4.81
N PHE A 40 -2.49 5.29 4.66
CA PHE A 40 -2.03 4.47 5.78
C PHE A 40 -0.56 4.70 6.14
N GLN A 41 0.07 5.73 5.56
CA GLN A 41 1.47 6.10 5.82
C GLN A 41 2.42 4.90 5.69
N VAL A 42 2.30 4.16 4.59
CA VAL A 42 3.05 2.91 4.40
C VAL A 42 4.55 3.22 4.25
N PRO A 43 5.43 2.58 5.04
CA PRO A 43 6.86 2.82 4.96
C PRO A 43 7.45 2.35 3.62
N ALA A 44 8.55 2.97 3.19
CA ALA A 44 9.16 2.76 1.87
C ALA A 44 9.45 1.27 1.57
N ASN A 45 9.94 0.54 2.57
CA ASN A 45 10.25 -0.90 2.48
C ASN A 45 9.03 -1.81 2.25
N LYS A 46 7.80 -1.31 2.40
CA LYS A 46 6.56 -2.07 2.19
C LYS A 46 5.74 -1.60 0.99
N LYS A 47 6.12 -0.50 0.32
CA LYS A 47 5.42 0.02 -0.86
C LYS A 47 5.30 -1.05 -1.96
N SER A 48 6.39 -1.78 -2.23
CA SER A 48 6.39 -2.86 -3.23
C SER A 48 5.35 -3.94 -2.95
N SER A 49 5.11 -4.26 -1.67
CA SER A 49 4.06 -5.21 -1.28
C SER A 49 2.66 -4.66 -1.58
N VAL A 50 2.41 -3.38 -1.34
CA VAL A 50 1.13 -2.72 -1.67
C VAL A 50 0.87 -2.78 -3.18
N PHE A 51 1.87 -2.45 -3.99
CA PHE A 51 1.75 -2.54 -5.44
C PHE A 51 1.46 -3.97 -5.91
N LYS A 52 2.15 -4.98 -5.33
CA LYS A 52 1.89 -6.39 -5.66
C LYS A 52 0.46 -6.79 -5.31
N ILE A 53 -0.03 -6.41 -4.14
CA ILE A 53 -1.41 -6.67 -3.71
C ILE A 53 -2.41 -6.04 -4.68
N CYS A 54 -2.21 -4.77 -5.05
CA CYS A 54 -3.13 -4.06 -5.94
C CYS A 54 -3.14 -4.63 -7.35
N LYS A 55 -2.01 -5.21 -7.80
CA LYS A 55 -1.92 -5.87 -9.11
C LYS A 55 -2.58 -7.26 -9.14
N THR A 56 -2.56 -8.00 -8.03
CA THR A 56 -3.01 -9.40 -7.99
C THR A 56 -4.48 -9.57 -7.61
N ASN A 57 -5.06 -8.64 -6.84
CA ASN A 57 -6.45 -8.75 -6.39
C ASN A 57 -7.34 -7.76 -7.15
N THR A 58 -8.66 -8.04 -7.17
CA THR A 58 -9.63 -7.12 -7.76
C THR A 58 -9.77 -5.85 -6.92
N GLU A 59 -10.14 -4.75 -7.58
CA GLU A 59 -10.31 -3.44 -6.93
C GLU A 59 -11.34 -3.50 -5.79
N SER A 60 -12.52 -4.08 -6.04
CA SER A 60 -13.58 -4.24 -5.03
C SER A 60 -13.13 -5.01 -3.79
N TYR A 61 -12.25 -6.00 -3.96
CA TYR A 61 -11.70 -6.76 -2.84
C TYR A 61 -10.78 -5.90 -1.97
N ILE A 62 -9.93 -5.10 -2.60
CA ILE A 62 -9.01 -4.20 -1.92
C ILE A 62 -9.79 -3.12 -1.18
N GLU A 63 -10.80 -2.52 -1.82
CA GLU A 63 -11.67 -1.51 -1.21
C GLU A 63 -12.39 -2.05 0.04
N ARG A 64 -12.92 -3.28 -0.02
CA ARG A 64 -13.50 -3.93 1.16
C ARG A 64 -12.48 -4.04 2.29
N CYS A 65 -11.26 -4.52 2.01
CA CYS A 65 -10.21 -4.64 3.01
C CYS A 65 -9.77 -3.27 3.57
N LEU A 66 -9.80 -2.21 2.75
CA LEU A 66 -9.51 -0.85 3.18
C LEU A 66 -10.59 -0.33 4.13
N ASN A 67 -11.86 -0.53 3.82
CA ASN A 67 -12.97 -0.14 4.68
C ASN A 67 -12.92 -0.90 6.01
N ASP A 68 -12.73 -2.22 5.97
CA ASP A 68 -12.52 -3.06 7.16
C ASP A 68 -11.35 -2.51 8.01
N THR A 69 -10.24 -2.12 7.38
CA THR A 69 -9.11 -1.56 8.13
C THR A 69 -9.45 -0.21 8.77
N LYS A 70 -10.17 0.66 8.05
CA LYS A 70 -10.56 1.99 8.56
C LYS A 70 -11.53 1.90 9.73
N GLU A 71 -12.46 0.95 9.72
CA GLU A 71 -13.42 0.74 10.80
C GLU A 71 -12.77 0.13 12.05
N LEU A 72 -11.89 -0.86 11.86
CA LEU A 72 -11.36 -1.67 12.95
C LEU A 72 -10.10 -1.07 13.57
N CYS A 73 -9.33 -0.27 12.82
CA CYS A 73 -8.06 0.34 13.25
C CYS A 73 -8.17 1.87 13.23
N GLN A 74 -8.68 2.43 14.34
CA GLN A 74 -8.83 3.88 14.49
C GLN A 74 -7.47 4.57 14.74
N ASP A 75 -6.60 3.95 15.55
CA ASP A 75 -5.29 4.47 15.95
C ASP A 75 -4.13 3.51 15.61
N GLY A 76 -2.90 4.04 15.49
CA GLY A 76 -1.69 3.22 15.28
C GLY A 76 -1.38 2.87 13.82
N GLU A 77 -0.61 1.81 13.60
CA GLU A 77 -0.06 1.44 12.29
C GLU A 77 -1.07 0.69 11.40
N LYS A 78 -2.02 1.44 10.83
CA LYS A 78 -3.10 0.94 9.95
C LYS A 78 -2.61 0.01 8.83
N TRP A 79 -1.43 0.28 8.28
CA TRP A 79 -0.82 -0.53 7.22
C TRP A 79 -0.51 -1.98 7.66
N LYS A 80 -0.15 -2.20 8.93
CA LYS A 80 0.10 -3.57 9.45
C LYS A 80 -1.20 -4.35 9.50
N TYR A 81 -2.28 -3.70 9.95
CA TYR A 81 -3.59 -4.30 10.02
C TYR A 81 -4.14 -4.60 8.63
N PHE A 82 -4.00 -3.66 7.68
CA PHE A 82 -4.38 -3.87 6.28
C PHE A 82 -3.76 -5.14 5.67
N PHE A 83 -2.45 -5.35 5.84
CA PHE A 83 -1.80 -6.56 5.34
C PHE A 83 -2.31 -7.83 6.01
N LYS A 84 -2.68 -7.74 7.28
CA LYS A 84 -3.27 -8.87 8.01
C LYS A 84 -4.66 -9.22 7.46
N VAL A 85 -5.52 -8.23 7.24
CA VAL A 85 -6.86 -8.41 6.67
C VAL A 85 -6.80 -9.05 5.29
N ILE A 86 -5.93 -8.53 4.40
CA ILE A 86 -5.76 -9.10 3.05
C ILE A 86 -5.28 -10.55 3.10
N ASN A 87 -4.30 -10.86 3.94
CA ASN A 87 -3.79 -12.23 4.03
C ASN A 87 -4.85 -13.20 4.56
N ASN A 88 -5.69 -12.77 5.51
CA ASN A 88 -6.77 -13.60 6.04
C ASN A 88 -7.89 -13.82 5.02
N ALA A 89 -8.29 -12.77 4.30
CA ALA A 89 -9.35 -12.89 3.31
C ALA A 89 -8.93 -13.74 2.09
N LYS A 90 -7.63 -13.88 1.80
CA LYS A 90 -7.14 -14.87 0.83
C LYS A 90 -7.34 -16.32 1.30
N LYS A 91 -7.17 -16.58 2.60
CA LYS A 91 -7.42 -17.91 3.19
C LYS A 91 -8.92 -18.25 3.20
N GLU A 92 -9.77 -17.26 3.45
CA GLU A 92 -11.23 -17.43 3.36
C GLU A 92 -11.67 -17.87 1.95
N GLN A 93 -11.10 -17.28 0.89
CA GLN A 93 -11.39 -17.69 -0.49
C GLN A 93 -10.85 -19.09 -0.84
N ALA A 94 -9.85 -19.59 -0.12
CA ALA A 94 -9.34 -20.95 -0.26
C ALA A 94 -10.19 -22.00 0.50
N GLY A 95 -11.28 -21.59 1.17
CA GLY A 95 -12.16 -22.48 1.92
C GLY A 95 -11.60 -22.95 3.26
N ASP A 96 -10.60 -22.24 3.81
CA ASP A 96 -10.01 -22.56 5.12
C ASP A 96 -10.95 -22.12 6.27
N PRO A 97 -11.56 -23.05 7.03
CA PRO A 97 -12.49 -22.71 8.11
C PRO A 97 -11.82 -21.97 9.29
N ASP A 98 -10.50 -22.09 9.46
CA ASP A 98 -9.79 -21.38 10.52
C ASP A 98 -9.56 -19.89 10.21
N ALA A 99 -9.68 -19.49 8.94
CA ALA A 99 -9.48 -18.10 8.51
C ALA A 99 -10.52 -17.14 9.12
N ILE A 100 -11.79 -17.55 9.16
CA ILE A 100 -12.90 -16.77 9.71
C ILE A 100 -12.72 -16.59 11.23
N ARG A 101 -12.36 -17.68 11.93
CA ARG A 101 -12.09 -17.64 13.38
C ARG A 101 -10.90 -16.74 13.70
N GLN A 102 -9.82 -16.84 12.91
CA GLN A 102 -8.66 -15.97 13.09
C GLN A 102 -9.02 -14.50 12.86
N ARG A 103 -9.92 -14.17 11.91
CA ARG A 103 -10.37 -12.79 11.70
C ARG A 103 -11.03 -12.19 12.95
N GLN A 104 -12.00 -12.90 13.54
CA GLN A 104 -12.64 -12.47 14.79
C GLN A 104 -11.65 -12.39 15.96
N PHE A 105 -10.81 -13.41 16.14
CA PHE A 105 -9.80 -13.41 17.22
C PHE A 105 -8.81 -12.25 17.10
N ASN A 106 -8.40 -11.93 15.87
CA ASN A 106 -7.47 -10.83 15.60
C ASN A 106 -8.08 -9.46 15.86
N PHE A 107 -9.39 -9.30 15.61
CA PHE A 107 -10.13 -8.09 15.97
C PHE A 107 -10.22 -7.91 17.48
N GLU A 108 -10.59 -8.95 18.22
CA GLU A 108 -10.69 -8.88 19.69
C GLU A 108 -9.33 -8.63 20.35
N ASN A 109 -8.25 -9.25 19.86
CA ASN A 109 -6.90 -8.94 20.34
C ASN A 109 -6.48 -7.49 20.05
N TYR A 110 -6.87 -6.95 18.91
CA TYR A 110 -6.56 -5.57 18.56
C TYR A 110 -7.26 -4.59 19.53
N LYS A 111 -8.55 -4.82 19.83
CA LYS A 111 -9.30 -4.07 20.84
C LYS A 111 -8.65 -4.12 22.21
N LEU A 112 -8.24 -5.31 22.66
CA LEU A 112 -7.62 -5.49 23.98
C LEU A 112 -6.29 -4.72 24.11
N LYS A 113 -5.45 -4.70 23.06
CA LYS A 113 -4.15 -4.02 23.09
C LYS A 113 -4.27 -2.49 23.10
N HIS A 114 -5.34 -1.94 22.55
CA HIS A 114 -5.56 -0.50 22.42
C HIS A 114 -6.74 -0.01 23.27
N ALA A 115 -7.23 -0.85 24.19
CA ALA A 115 -8.29 -0.46 25.11
C ALA A 115 -7.80 0.71 25.99
N PRO A 116 -8.60 1.76 26.19
CA PRO A 116 -8.23 2.87 27.05
C PRO A 116 -8.00 2.36 28.48
N LYS A 117 -6.83 2.67 29.05
CA LYS A 117 -6.51 2.31 30.44
C LYS A 117 -7.49 3.03 31.35
N LYS A 118 -8.27 2.28 32.13
CA LYS A 118 -9.18 2.87 33.13
C LYS A 118 -8.37 3.73 34.10
N ILE A 119 -8.65 5.02 34.13
CA ILE A 119 -8.12 5.96 35.12
C ILE A 119 -8.72 5.54 36.46
N LYS A 120 -7.87 5.11 37.41
CA LYS A 120 -8.29 4.90 38.80
C LYS A 120 -8.45 6.28 39.44
N TYR A 121 -9.67 6.65 39.80
CA TYR A 121 -9.89 7.76 40.72
C TYR A 121 -9.63 7.25 42.13
N ASN A 122 -8.63 7.83 42.80
CA ASN A 122 -8.38 7.64 44.23
C ASN A 122 -9.34 8.50 45.05
#